data_AF-A0A3D6C9N4-F1
#
_entry.id   AF-A0A3D6C9N4-F1
#
_cell.length_a   1.000
_cell.length_b   1.000
_cell.length_c   1.000
_cell.angle_alpha   90.00
_cell.angle_beta   90.00
_cell.angle_gamma   90.00
#
_symmetry.space_group_name_H-M   'P 1'
#
loop_
_entity.id
_entity.type
_entity.pdbx_description
1 polymer ?
#
loop_
_entity_poly.entity_id
_entity_poly.type
_entity_poly.pdbx_seq_one_letter_code
_entity_poly.pdbx_strand_id
1 'polypeptide(L)'
;MKFFKQLFSKSEKKTKGEPAPPDRWTIGIYSGESLSSLCSNGPNPVISPQDLHDVDARLVADPFMMREGELWHLFFEAEVNTPEGPIGKIGHAESRDGLDWSYRGIVLEAPFHLSYPYVFRHGSDILMVPETRADRCIRLYKAQEFPNKWGFVKKLLKGRRFADNSLFEYDNRWWMFTDSGNHTLRLYYATDIAGPWKEHRQSPILKKNPNHARPGGRVFIEDGTPIRFAQDAYPVYGSQVWGFKIECLTTKTYRETPITDPIIQGSGSGWNGKGMHTIDPHRQADGTLIACVDGLAMP
;
A
#
# COMPACT_ATOMS: atom_id res chain seq x y z
N MET A 1 26.67 71.22 7.99
CA MET A 1 25.29 70.75 8.30
C MET A 1 24.79 69.94 7.11
N LYS A 2 24.40 68.66 7.37
CA LYS A 2 23.51 67.73 6.63
C LYS A 2 23.39 67.91 5.09
N PHE A 3 23.55 66.88 4.27
CA PHE A 3 22.53 65.84 4.09
C PHE A 3 23.08 64.61 3.33
N PHE A 4 22.93 63.44 3.95
CA PHE A 4 22.92 62.14 3.27
C PHE A 4 21.59 62.01 2.51
N LYS A 5 21.60 61.66 1.23
CA LYS A 5 20.40 61.16 0.52
C LYS A 5 20.67 59.74 0.01
N GLN A 6 19.91 58.85 0.63
CA GLN A 6 19.83 57.41 0.47
C GLN A 6 19.13 57.08 -0.87
N LEU A 7 19.81 56.34 -1.75
CA LEU A 7 19.18 55.71 -2.92
C LEU A 7 18.56 54.39 -2.45
N PHE A 8 17.24 54.38 -2.31
CA PHE A 8 16.46 53.18 -2.06
C PHE A 8 16.33 52.36 -3.35
N SER A 9 16.81 51.13 -3.32
CA SER A 9 16.44 50.05 -4.24
C SER A 9 14.94 49.77 -4.08
N LYS A 10 14.21 49.75 -5.19
CA LYS A 10 12.80 49.32 -5.23
C LYS A 10 12.75 47.84 -4.84
N SER A 11 12.14 47.53 -3.71
CA SER A 11 11.78 46.16 -3.35
C SER A 11 10.76 45.63 -4.36
N GLU A 12 11.13 44.62 -5.13
CA GLU A 12 10.18 43.81 -5.89
C GLU A 12 9.18 43.19 -4.91
N LYS A 13 7.90 43.53 -5.09
CA LYS A 13 6.82 42.85 -4.40
C LYS A 13 6.79 41.42 -4.91
N LYS A 14 7.21 40.47 -4.06
CA LYS A 14 6.90 39.04 -4.24
C LYS A 14 5.39 38.92 -4.41
N THR A 15 4.96 38.57 -5.61
CA THR A 15 3.64 38.01 -5.86
C THR A 15 3.49 36.81 -4.93
N LYS A 16 2.42 36.79 -4.12
CA LYS A 16 2.02 35.58 -3.41
C LYS A 16 1.71 34.55 -4.51
N GLY A 17 2.63 33.62 -4.73
CA GLY A 17 2.36 32.43 -5.54
C GLY A 17 1.12 31.74 -4.98
N GLU A 18 0.34 31.14 -5.87
CA GLU A 18 -0.73 30.24 -5.46
C GLU A 18 -0.21 29.27 -4.39
N PRO A 19 -1.02 28.92 -3.37
CA PRO A 19 -0.59 27.92 -2.40
C PRO A 19 -0.20 26.66 -3.18
N ALA A 20 0.99 26.16 -2.89
CA ALA A 20 1.48 24.96 -3.54
C ALA A 20 0.44 23.83 -3.33
N PRO A 21 0.13 23.04 -4.37
CA PRO A 21 -0.91 22.01 -4.28
C PRO A 21 -0.65 21.12 -3.06
N PRO A 22 -1.69 20.72 -2.32
CA PRO A 22 -1.51 19.94 -1.11
C PRO A 22 -0.83 18.61 -1.42
N ASP A 23 -0.04 18.12 -0.45
CA ASP A 23 0.56 16.79 -0.48
C ASP A 23 -0.52 15.74 -0.74
N ARG A 24 -0.38 15.00 -1.85
CA ARG A 24 -1.36 14.02 -2.31
C ARG A 24 -0.67 12.72 -2.62
N TRP A 25 -1.19 11.64 -2.04
CA TRP A 25 -0.86 10.29 -2.49
C TRP A 25 -1.56 10.02 -3.83
N THR A 26 -0.78 9.49 -4.75
CA THR A 26 -1.19 9.03 -6.08
C THR A 26 -0.58 7.65 -6.35
N ILE A 27 -1.09 6.93 -7.34
CA ILE A 27 -0.63 5.57 -7.66
C ILE A 27 0.15 5.58 -8.96
N GLY A 28 1.27 4.88 -8.99
CA GLY A 28 2.10 4.65 -10.16
C GLY A 28 2.38 3.17 -10.43
N ILE A 29 2.99 2.91 -11.58
CA ILE A 29 3.46 1.59 -11.99
C ILE A 29 4.97 1.63 -12.21
N TYR A 30 5.66 0.70 -11.55
CA TYR A 30 7.07 0.40 -11.75
C TYR A 30 7.23 -0.93 -12.47
N SER A 31 8.33 -1.08 -13.20
CA SER A 31 8.74 -2.38 -13.76
C SER A 31 10.26 -2.51 -13.74
N GLY A 32 10.76 -3.74 -13.84
CA GLY A 32 12.19 -4.02 -13.83
C GLY A 32 12.45 -5.52 -13.90
N GLU A 33 13.72 -5.92 -14.04
CA GLU A 33 14.10 -7.34 -14.06
C GLU A 33 14.06 -8.00 -12.66
N SER A 34 14.13 -7.19 -11.60
CA SER A 34 14.20 -7.61 -10.20
C SER A 34 13.66 -6.53 -9.28
N LEU A 35 13.43 -6.84 -8.00
CA LEU A 35 12.99 -5.83 -7.02
C LEU A 35 13.96 -4.64 -6.92
N SER A 36 15.28 -4.87 -7.07
CA SER A 36 16.29 -3.82 -7.01
C SER A 36 16.38 -2.94 -8.27
N SER A 37 15.77 -3.38 -9.38
CA SER A 37 15.76 -2.63 -10.64
C SER A 37 14.38 -2.06 -11.00
N LEU A 38 13.42 -2.11 -10.07
CA LEU A 38 12.12 -1.49 -10.25
C LEU A 38 12.25 0.02 -10.41
N CYS A 39 11.74 0.53 -11.54
CA CYS A 39 11.69 1.95 -11.82
C CYS A 39 10.43 2.31 -12.62
N SER A 40 10.14 3.61 -12.72
CA SER A 40 9.05 4.12 -13.55
C SER A 40 9.31 3.77 -15.02
N ASN A 41 8.40 3.04 -15.67
CA ASN A 41 8.50 2.65 -17.08
C ASN A 41 7.35 3.20 -17.94
N GLY A 42 6.83 4.36 -17.55
CA GLY A 42 5.69 5.03 -18.17
C GLY A 42 5.35 6.32 -17.45
N PRO A 43 4.29 7.03 -17.90
CA PRO A 43 3.79 8.20 -17.21
C PRO A 43 3.22 7.78 -15.85
N ASN A 44 3.75 8.38 -14.79
CA ASN A 44 3.20 8.28 -13.45
C ASN A 44 2.81 9.68 -12.95
N PRO A 45 1.75 9.79 -12.15
CA PRO A 45 0.89 8.70 -11.64
C PRO A 45 -0.06 8.16 -12.72
N VAL A 46 -0.49 6.89 -12.59
CA VAL A 46 -1.50 6.24 -13.44
C VAL A 46 -2.92 6.39 -12.89
N ILE A 47 -3.07 6.62 -11.58
CA ILE A 47 -4.34 6.94 -10.93
C ILE A 47 -4.09 8.05 -9.91
N SER A 48 -4.88 9.11 -10.01
CA SER A 48 -4.88 10.27 -9.12
C SER A 48 -6.31 10.52 -8.59
N PRO A 49 -6.47 11.30 -7.50
CA PRO A 49 -7.80 11.60 -6.97
C PRO A 49 -8.74 12.26 -7.97
N GLN A 50 -8.20 12.98 -8.97
CA GLN A 50 -8.97 13.66 -10.01
C GLN A 50 -9.62 12.70 -11.02
N ASP A 51 -9.15 11.46 -11.10
CA ASP A 51 -9.69 10.45 -12.02
C ASP A 51 -10.98 9.80 -11.48
N LEU A 52 -11.22 9.96 -10.18
CA LEU A 52 -12.40 9.43 -9.49
C LEU A 52 -13.60 10.35 -9.73
N HIS A 53 -14.41 10.01 -10.73
CA HIS A 53 -15.53 10.85 -11.19
C HIS A 53 -16.83 10.66 -10.40
N ASP A 54 -16.93 9.65 -9.55
CA ASP A 54 -18.10 9.31 -8.72
C ASP A 54 -17.98 9.77 -7.26
N VAL A 55 -16.80 10.23 -6.83
CA VAL A 55 -16.53 10.68 -5.45
C VAL A 55 -15.56 11.86 -5.40
N ASP A 56 -15.67 12.70 -4.37
CA ASP A 56 -14.68 13.76 -4.08
C ASP A 56 -13.50 13.20 -3.27
N ALA A 57 -12.49 12.68 -3.96
CA ALA A 57 -11.32 12.05 -3.35
C ALA A 57 -10.22 13.07 -3.00
N ARG A 58 -9.66 12.93 -1.80
CA ARG A 58 -8.50 13.70 -1.32
C ARG A 58 -7.18 13.10 -1.79
N LEU A 59 -7.10 11.77 -1.75
CA LEU A 59 -5.91 10.98 -2.06
C LEU A 59 -6.32 9.59 -2.57
N VAL A 60 -5.38 8.93 -3.25
CA VAL A 60 -5.44 7.50 -3.56
C VAL A 60 -4.13 6.82 -3.14
N ALA A 61 -4.21 5.69 -2.46
CA ALA A 61 -3.05 5.04 -1.84
C ALA A 61 -3.23 3.52 -1.68
N ASP A 62 -2.23 2.85 -1.12
CA ASP A 62 -2.23 1.42 -0.81
C ASP A 62 -2.65 0.52 -2.01
N PRO A 63 -2.03 0.64 -3.19
CA PRO A 63 -2.44 -0.13 -4.36
C PRO A 63 -2.14 -1.62 -4.20
N PHE A 64 -3.11 -2.46 -4.59
CA PHE A 64 -2.98 -3.90 -4.77
C PHE A 64 -3.56 -4.30 -6.10
N MET A 65 -2.80 -5.06 -6.89
CA MET A 65 -3.25 -5.52 -8.19
C MET A 65 -3.28 -7.04 -8.29
N MET A 66 -4.03 -7.53 -9.27
CA MET A 66 -4.00 -8.92 -9.68
C MET A 66 -4.39 -9.03 -11.14
N ARG A 67 -3.89 -10.06 -11.81
CA ARG A 67 -4.33 -10.42 -13.16
C ARG A 67 -5.50 -11.40 -13.09
N GLU A 68 -6.55 -11.10 -13.83
CA GLU A 68 -7.65 -12.03 -14.08
C GLU A 68 -8.02 -12.07 -15.56
N GLY A 69 -7.91 -13.26 -16.16
CA GLY A 69 -7.99 -13.42 -17.61
C GLY A 69 -6.97 -12.53 -18.33
N GLU A 70 -7.47 -11.67 -19.22
CA GLU A 70 -6.64 -10.73 -20.00
C GLU A 70 -6.45 -9.38 -19.31
N LEU A 71 -7.12 -9.12 -18.19
CA LEU A 71 -7.13 -7.83 -17.52
C LEU A 71 -6.30 -7.83 -16.25
N TRP A 72 -5.62 -6.73 -16.03
CA TRP A 72 -5.14 -6.31 -14.73
C TRP A 72 -6.26 -5.57 -14.00
N HIS A 73 -6.43 -5.89 -12.72
CA HIS A 73 -7.34 -5.21 -11.81
C HIS A 73 -6.51 -4.59 -10.68
N LEU A 74 -6.73 -3.31 -10.41
CA LEU A 74 -6.09 -2.53 -9.35
C LEU A 74 -7.16 -2.12 -8.34
N PHE A 75 -6.94 -2.44 -7.08
CA PHE A 75 -7.75 -2.02 -5.95
C PHE A 75 -6.90 -1.12 -5.07
N PHE A 76 -7.50 -0.05 -4.57
CA PHE A 76 -6.76 0.96 -3.81
C PHE A 76 -7.64 1.67 -2.80
N GLU A 77 -7.03 2.29 -1.80
CA GLU A 77 -7.70 3.23 -0.92
C GLU A 77 -8.05 4.51 -1.70
N ALA A 78 -9.31 4.92 -1.64
CA ALA A 78 -9.75 6.27 -1.98
C ALA A 78 -10.24 6.96 -0.71
N GLU A 79 -9.50 7.94 -0.20
CA GLU A 79 -9.97 8.74 0.94
C GLU A 79 -10.91 9.83 0.43
N VAL A 80 -12.20 9.68 0.71
CA VAL A 80 -13.27 10.54 0.17
C VAL A 80 -13.70 11.56 1.22
N ASN A 81 -13.92 12.81 0.82
CA ASN A 81 -14.54 13.83 1.66
C ASN A 81 -16.01 13.49 1.93
N THR A 82 -16.41 13.48 3.19
CA THR A 82 -17.83 13.37 3.60
C THR A 82 -18.17 14.46 4.62
N PRO A 83 -19.46 14.77 4.85
CA PRO A 83 -19.88 15.72 5.88
C PRO A 83 -19.36 15.37 7.28
N GLU A 84 -19.18 14.09 7.58
CA GLU A 84 -18.70 13.58 8.87
C GLU A 84 -17.16 13.56 8.98
N GLY A 85 -16.46 13.85 7.88
CA GLY A 85 -15.00 13.81 7.76
C GLY A 85 -14.50 12.85 6.67
N PRO A 86 -13.20 12.83 6.37
CA PRO A 86 -12.64 11.93 5.38
C PRO A 86 -12.83 10.46 5.77
N ILE A 87 -13.16 9.60 4.79
CA ILE A 87 -13.27 8.15 4.99
C ILE A 87 -12.68 7.39 3.81
N GLY A 88 -11.84 6.39 4.11
CA GLY A 88 -11.31 5.47 3.12
C GLY A 88 -12.37 4.50 2.61
N LYS A 89 -12.50 4.42 1.29
CA LYS A 89 -13.26 3.41 0.54
C LYS A 89 -12.31 2.65 -0.37
N ILE A 90 -12.74 1.52 -0.95
CA ILE A 90 -11.93 0.80 -1.93
C ILE A 90 -12.40 1.14 -3.34
N GLY A 91 -11.52 1.77 -4.12
CA GLY A 91 -11.69 2.01 -5.55
C GLY A 91 -11.17 0.85 -6.39
N HIS A 92 -11.64 0.77 -7.63
CA HIS A 92 -11.19 -0.20 -8.63
C HIS A 92 -10.82 0.51 -9.95
N ALA A 93 -9.73 0.06 -10.56
CA ALA A 93 -9.35 0.39 -11.93
C ALA A 93 -8.92 -0.88 -12.69
N GLU A 94 -8.96 -0.83 -14.01
CA GLU A 94 -8.54 -1.94 -14.87
C GLU A 94 -7.60 -1.50 -15.98
N SER A 95 -6.77 -2.43 -16.45
CA SER A 95 -5.82 -2.22 -17.53
C SER A 95 -5.63 -3.50 -18.35
N ARG A 96 -5.31 -3.37 -19.64
CA ARG A 96 -4.96 -4.52 -20.50
C ARG A 96 -3.46 -4.81 -20.50
N ASP A 97 -2.64 -3.77 -20.36
CA ASP A 97 -1.18 -3.84 -20.44
C ASP A 97 -0.49 -3.62 -19.08
N GLY A 98 -1.25 -3.22 -18.06
CA GLY A 98 -0.74 -2.88 -16.74
C GLY A 98 -0.15 -1.47 -16.66
N LEU A 99 -0.24 -0.67 -17.73
CA LEU A 99 0.33 0.66 -17.84
C LEU A 99 -0.73 1.74 -18.02
N ASP A 100 -1.72 1.52 -18.90
CA ASP A 100 -2.86 2.42 -19.11
C ASP A 100 -4.06 1.95 -18.30
N TRP A 101 -4.48 2.76 -17.32
CA TRP A 101 -5.47 2.37 -16.32
C TRP A 101 -6.76 3.20 -16.44
N SER A 102 -7.89 2.50 -16.45
CA SER A 102 -9.22 3.11 -16.43
C SER A 102 -9.89 2.90 -15.08
N TYR A 103 -10.19 3.99 -14.36
CA TYR A 103 -10.99 3.93 -13.15
C TYR A 103 -12.42 3.44 -13.44
N ARG A 104 -12.95 2.57 -12.57
CA ARG A 104 -14.25 1.89 -12.74
C ARG A 104 -15.26 2.15 -11.62
N GLY A 105 -14.87 2.79 -10.53
CA GLY A 105 -15.78 3.15 -9.43
C GLY A 105 -15.33 2.65 -8.07
N ILE A 106 -16.05 3.06 -7.03
CA ILE A 106 -15.94 2.49 -5.69
C ILE A 106 -16.62 1.12 -5.64
N VAL A 107 -15.92 0.10 -5.13
CA VAL A 107 -16.37 -1.30 -5.10
C VAL A 107 -16.58 -1.87 -3.70
N LEU A 108 -16.04 -1.21 -2.67
CA LEU A 108 -16.29 -1.59 -1.28
C LEU A 108 -16.30 -0.34 -0.38
N GLU A 109 -17.37 -0.22 0.40
CA GLU A 109 -17.53 0.80 1.42
C GLU A 109 -18.02 0.20 2.74
N ALA A 110 -17.77 0.90 3.83
CA ALA A 110 -18.14 0.51 5.18
C ALA A 110 -18.38 1.77 6.03
N PRO A 111 -19.09 1.68 7.18
CA PRO A 111 -19.26 2.82 8.09
C PRO A 111 -17.98 3.18 8.88
N PHE A 112 -16.82 2.73 8.42
CA PHE A 112 -15.50 2.97 8.98
C PHE A 112 -14.46 2.93 7.87
N HIS A 113 -13.30 3.52 8.13
CA HIS A 113 -12.19 3.64 7.17
C HIS A 113 -11.69 2.28 6.66
N LEU A 114 -11.58 2.16 5.34
CA LEU A 114 -10.97 1.04 4.63
C LEU A 114 -9.72 1.52 3.90
N SER A 115 -8.64 0.75 3.98
CA SER A 115 -7.43 0.94 3.18
C SER A 115 -6.77 -0.42 2.92
N TYR A 116 -5.57 -0.45 2.33
CA TYR A 116 -4.78 -1.67 2.14
C TYR A 116 -5.58 -2.89 1.63
N PRO A 117 -6.27 -2.80 0.48
CA PRO A 117 -7.19 -3.82 -0.03
C PRO A 117 -6.46 -5.05 -0.59
N TYR A 118 -5.84 -5.84 0.30
CA TYR A 118 -5.04 -7.00 -0.06
C TYR A 118 -5.87 -8.07 -0.79
N VAL A 119 -5.87 -8.02 -2.12
CA VAL A 119 -6.66 -8.89 -3.01
C VAL A 119 -5.84 -10.08 -3.49
N PHE A 120 -6.45 -11.26 -3.56
CA PHE A 120 -5.79 -12.49 -4.02
C PHE A 120 -6.79 -13.57 -4.42
N ARG A 121 -6.31 -14.54 -5.20
CA ARG A 121 -7.06 -15.74 -5.57
C ARG A 121 -6.85 -16.85 -4.54
N HIS A 122 -7.91 -17.57 -4.20
CA HIS A 122 -7.87 -18.78 -3.40
C HIS A 122 -8.81 -19.83 -4.00
N GLY A 123 -8.24 -20.83 -4.68
CA GLY A 123 -9.03 -21.76 -5.49
C GLY A 123 -9.77 -21.02 -6.61
N SER A 124 -11.08 -21.23 -6.70
CA SER A 124 -11.97 -20.51 -7.63
C SER A 124 -12.44 -19.14 -7.10
N ASP A 125 -12.13 -18.83 -5.84
CA ASP A 125 -12.62 -17.62 -5.20
C ASP A 125 -11.60 -16.48 -5.32
N ILE A 126 -12.10 -15.25 -5.40
CA ILE A 126 -11.29 -14.05 -5.24
C ILE A 126 -11.66 -13.42 -3.91
N LEU A 127 -10.65 -13.20 -3.08
CA LEU A 127 -10.78 -12.73 -1.71
C LEU A 127 -10.05 -11.39 -1.55
N MET A 128 -10.52 -10.60 -0.58
CA MET A 128 -9.90 -9.34 -0.20
C MET A 128 -9.85 -9.22 1.33
N VAL A 129 -8.71 -8.76 1.84
CA VAL A 129 -8.52 -8.45 3.26
C VAL A 129 -8.06 -7.00 3.39
N PRO A 130 -8.99 -6.03 3.47
CA PRO A 130 -8.63 -4.63 3.68
C PRO A 130 -8.13 -4.40 5.12
N GLU A 131 -7.39 -3.32 5.32
CA GLU A 131 -7.25 -2.73 6.65
C GLU A 131 -8.63 -2.29 7.15
N THR A 132 -8.97 -2.73 8.37
CA THR A 132 -10.21 -2.37 9.06
C THR A 132 -9.91 -1.95 10.49
N ARG A 133 -8.81 -1.20 10.66
CA ARG A 133 -8.21 -0.83 11.95
C ARG A 133 -9.19 -0.16 12.90
N ALA A 134 -10.08 0.68 12.36
CA ALA A 134 -11.15 1.35 13.10
C ALA A 134 -12.17 0.36 13.70
N ASP A 135 -12.45 -0.75 13.03
CA ASP A 135 -13.35 -1.81 13.51
C ASP A 135 -12.68 -2.81 14.47
N ARG A 136 -11.39 -2.62 14.76
CA ARG A 136 -10.58 -3.45 15.68
C ARG A 136 -10.61 -4.95 15.37
N CYS A 137 -10.62 -5.29 14.08
CA CYS A 137 -10.55 -6.67 13.61
C CYS A 137 -9.81 -6.74 12.28
N ILE A 138 -9.65 -7.97 11.77
CA ILE A 138 -9.24 -8.23 10.39
C ILE A 138 -10.43 -8.90 9.72
N ARG A 139 -10.92 -8.33 8.62
CA ARG A 139 -12.11 -8.82 7.92
C ARG A 139 -11.71 -9.50 6.60
N LEU A 140 -12.32 -10.64 6.33
CA LEU A 140 -12.24 -11.33 5.05
C LEU A 140 -13.48 -11.02 4.22
N TYR A 141 -13.28 -10.61 2.97
CA TYR A 141 -14.31 -10.40 1.97
C TYR A 141 -14.10 -11.37 0.80
N LYS A 142 -15.19 -11.74 0.14
CA LYS A 142 -15.20 -12.56 -1.08
C LYS A 142 -15.93 -11.82 -2.18
N ALA A 143 -15.39 -11.85 -3.40
CA ALA A 143 -16.09 -11.33 -4.56
C ALA A 143 -17.35 -12.17 -4.82
N GLN A 144 -18.51 -11.52 -4.79
CA GLN A 144 -19.79 -12.11 -5.19
C GLN A 144 -19.99 -11.99 -6.70
N GLU A 145 -19.60 -10.83 -7.24
CA GLU A 145 -19.56 -10.52 -8.68
C GLU A 145 -18.26 -9.74 -8.90
N PHE A 146 -17.19 -10.43 -9.30
CA PHE A 146 -15.89 -9.79 -9.48
C PHE A 146 -15.89 -8.87 -10.72
N PRO A 147 -15.30 -7.66 -10.66
CA PRO A 147 -14.62 -7.02 -9.52
C PRO A 147 -15.52 -6.13 -8.65
N ASN A 148 -16.80 -5.99 -9.00
CA ASN A 148 -17.66 -4.89 -8.55
C ASN A 148 -18.33 -5.10 -7.19
N LYS A 149 -18.54 -6.35 -6.76
CA LYS A 149 -19.35 -6.66 -5.57
C LYS A 149 -18.63 -7.60 -4.61
N TRP A 150 -18.49 -7.14 -3.37
CA TRP A 150 -17.77 -7.85 -2.31
C TRP A 150 -18.69 -8.15 -1.13
N GLY A 151 -18.73 -9.42 -0.71
CA GLY A 151 -19.46 -9.87 0.46
C GLY A 151 -18.54 -10.10 1.65
N PHE A 152 -18.92 -9.58 2.82
CA PHE A 152 -18.25 -9.92 4.07
C PHE A 152 -18.40 -11.41 4.38
N VAL A 153 -17.29 -12.09 4.64
CA VAL A 153 -17.25 -13.52 4.98
C VAL A 153 -17.19 -13.70 6.49
N LYS A 154 -16.12 -13.19 7.12
CA LYS A 154 -15.90 -13.32 8.57
C LYS A 154 -14.81 -12.39 9.10
N LYS A 155 -14.73 -12.27 10.42
CA LYS A 155 -13.57 -11.69 11.13
C LYS A 155 -12.51 -12.78 11.35
N LEU A 156 -11.30 -12.58 10.85
CA LEU A 156 -10.15 -13.49 11.00
C LEU A 156 -9.52 -13.37 12.39
N LEU A 157 -9.31 -12.14 12.85
CA LEU A 157 -8.82 -11.77 14.18
C LEU A 157 -9.65 -10.61 14.74
N LYS A 158 -9.73 -10.46 16.07
CA LYS A 158 -10.50 -9.40 16.75
C LYS A 158 -9.80 -8.87 18.00
N GLY A 159 -10.16 -7.66 18.42
CA GLY A 159 -9.80 -7.08 19.73
C GLY A 159 -8.62 -6.12 19.72
N ARG A 160 -7.95 -5.91 18.58
CA ARG A 160 -6.81 -4.99 18.41
C ARG A 160 -7.00 -4.10 17.18
N ARG A 161 -6.26 -2.99 17.12
CA ARG A 161 -6.24 -2.08 15.97
C ARG A 161 -5.23 -2.58 14.94
N PHE A 162 -5.56 -3.70 14.29
CA PHE A 162 -4.75 -4.31 13.25
C PHE A 162 -4.65 -3.40 12.02
N ALA A 163 -3.45 -3.24 11.49
CA ALA A 163 -3.12 -2.38 10.36
C ALA A 163 -2.30 -3.15 9.32
N ASP A 164 -2.50 -2.85 8.04
CA ASP A 164 -1.83 -3.40 6.85
C ASP A 164 -1.59 -4.91 6.94
N ASN A 165 -2.64 -5.70 6.71
CA ASN A 165 -2.58 -7.14 6.88
C ASN A 165 -2.03 -7.80 5.61
N SER A 166 -0.79 -8.29 5.64
CA SER A 166 -0.18 -9.01 4.51
C SER A 166 -0.29 -10.52 4.70
N LEU A 167 -1.11 -11.17 3.88
CA LEU A 167 -1.39 -12.61 3.94
C LEU A 167 -0.76 -13.34 2.75
N PHE A 168 -0.21 -14.52 2.99
CA PHE A 168 0.36 -15.33 1.91
C PHE A 168 0.38 -16.80 2.30
N GLU A 169 0.33 -17.66 1.29
CA GLU A 169 0.54 -19.08 1.45
C GLU A 169 2.02 -19.40 1.23
N TYR A 170 2.61 -20.16 2.15
CA TYR A 170 3.98 -20.63 2.05
C TYR A 170 4.13 -21.95 2.81
N ASP A 171 4.71 -22.95 2.14
CA ASP A 171 4.89 -24.30 2.68
C ASP A 171 3.57 -24.92 3.21
N ASN A 172 2.55 -24.94 2.36
CA ASN A 172 1.20 -25.47 2.64
C ASN A 172 0.54 -24.88 3.89
N ARG A 173 0.79 -23.59 4.13
CA ARG A 173 0.30 -22.89 5.31
C ARG A 173 0.02 -21.43 4.99
N TRP A 174 -1.05 -20.91 5.58
CA TRP A 174 -1.34 -19.49 5.57
C TRP A 174 -0.54 -18.77 6.66
N TRP A 175 0.06 -17.65 6.28
CA TRP A 175 0.81 -16.75 7.13
C TRP A 175 0.21 -15.34 7.04
N MET A 176 0.32 -14.58 8.12
CA MET A 176 -0.15 -13.20 8.18
C MET A 176 0.78 -12.34 9.01
N PHE A 177 1.29 -11.28 8.38
CA PHE A 177 1.93 -10.16 9.06
C PHE A 177 0.92 -9.03 9.25
N THR A 178 0.93 -8.38 10.42
CA THR A 178 0.03 -7.26 10.73
C THR A 178 0.64 -6.36 11.80
N ASP A 179 0.50 -5.05 11.66
CA ASP A 179 0.77 -4.14 12.78
C ASP A 179 -0.40 -4.21 13.76
N SER A 180 -0.11 -4.58 15.00
CA SER A 180 -1.13 -4.65 16.08
C SER A 180 -1.31 -3.32 16.84
N GLY A 181 -0.73 -2.24 16.34
CA GLY A 181 -0.72 -0.90 16.90
C GLY A 181 0.61 -0.54 17.55
N ASN A 182 0.94 0.75 17.56
CA ASN A 182 2.21 1.29 18.05
C ASN A 182 3.43 0.64 17.37
N HIS A 183 3.36 0.43 16.06
CA HIS A 183 4.44 -0.14 15.25
C HIS A 183 4.94 -1.48 15.82
N THR A 184 4.01 -2.40 16.07
CA THR A 184 4.28 -3.72 16.67
C THR A 184 3.83 -4.82 15.71
N LEU A 185 4.79 -5.36 14.97
CA LEU A 185 4.60 -6.42 13.98
C LEU A 185 4.31 -7.75 14.67
N ARG A 186 3.16 -8.34 14.33
CA ARG A 186 2.80 -9.69 14.73
C ARG A 186 2.78 -10.64 13.54
N LEU A 187 2.93 -11.92 13.85
CA LEU A 187 2.93 -13.02 12.89
C LEU A 187 1.92 -14.05 13.36
N TYR A 188 1.01 -14.41 12.47
CA TYR A 188 0.00 -15.46 12.69
C TYR A 188 0.13 -16.52 11.60
N TYR A 189 -0.39 -17.71 11.89
CA TYR A 189 -0.50 -18.79 10.91
C TYR A 189 -1.79 -19.58 11.05
N ALA A 190 -2.25 -20.17 9.95
CA ALA A 190 -3.42 -21.02 9.88
C ALA A 190 -3.22 -22.13 8.83
N THR A 191 -3.99 -23.23 8.95
CA THR A 191 -4.05 -24.27 7.91
C THR A 191 -5.02 -23.93 6.79
N ASP A 192 -5.90 -22.96 7.01
CA ASP A 192 -6.94 -22.51 6.09
C ASP A 192 -7.07 -20.98 6.19
N ILE A 193 -7.38 -20.30 5.08
CA ILE A 193 -7.49 -18.83 5.04
C ILE A 193 -8.57 -18.30 6.00
N ALA A 194 -9.66 -19.04 6.18
CA ALA A 194 -10.73 -18.72 7.10
C ALA A 194 -10.32 -18.98 8.57
N GLY A 195 -9.14 -19.54 8.82
CA GLY A 195 -8.60 -19.85 10.13
C GLY A 195 -8.96 -21.26 10.63
N PRO A 196 -8.79 -21.54 11.93
CA PRO A 196 -8.43 -20.59 12.97
C PRO A 196 -6.99 -20.09 12.85
N TRP A 197 -6.80 -18.79 13.04
CA TRP A 197 -5.48 -18.15 13.07
C TRP A 197 -4.85 -18.28 14.46
N LYS A 198 -3.62 -18.77 14.50
CA LYS A 198 -2.81 -18.92 15.71
C LYS A 198 -1.66 -17.93 15.68
N GLU A 199 -1.46 -17.22 16.79
CA GLU A 199 -0.31 -16.34 16.93
C GLU A 199 0.98 -17.17 16.98
N HIS A 200 1.99 -16.72 16.23
CA HIS A 200 3.29 -17.37 16.23
C HIS A 200 3.98 -17.20 17.59
N ARG A 201 4.72 -18.22 18.06
CA ARG A 201 5.31 -18.21 19.41
C ARG A 201 6.36 -17.13 19.63
N GLN A 202 7.02 -16.68 18.56
CA GLN A 202 7.96 -15.57 18.60
C GLN A 202 7.30 -14.21 18.35
N SER A 203 5.97 -14.18 18.22
CA SER A 203 5.24 -12.92 18.09
C SER A 203 5.20 -12.16 19.43
N PRO A 204 5.29 -10.83 19.44
CA PRO A 204 5.53 -9.97 18.28
C PRO A 204 6.97 -10.08 17.76
N ILE A 205 7.12 -10.04 16.45
CA ILE A 205 8.41 -10.10 15.75
C ILE A 205 9.21 -8.82 15.98
N LEU A 206 8.52 -7.67 15.93
CA LEU A 206 9.08 -6.35 16.24
C LEU A 206 8.14 -5.61 17.20
N LYS A 207 8.70 -4.80 18.10
CA LYS A 207 7.94 -3.97 19.05
C LYS A 207 8.38 -2.52 18.92
N LYS A 208 7.41 -1.61 18.76
CA LYS A 208 7.64 -0.15 18.69
C LYS A 208 8.75 0.25 17.70
N ASN A 209 8.76 -0.38 16.52
CA ASN A 209 9.73 -0.08 15.47
C ASN A 209 9.03 0.60 14.28
N PRO A 210 8.98 1.94 14.24
CA PRO A 210 8.26 2.66 13.19
C PRO A 210 8.88 2.50 11.80
N ASN A 211 10.15 2.10 11.70
CA ASN A 211 10.83 1.94 10.42
C ASN A 211 10.49 0.61 9.73
N HIS A 212 10.30 -0.48 10.50
CA HIS A 212 10.28 -1.84 9.93
C HIS A 212 9.06 -2.69 10.31
N ALA A 213 8.22 -2.23 11.25
CA ALA A 213 7.15 -3.06 11.79
C ALA A 213 5.86 -3.05 10.96
N ARG A 214 5.50 -1.94 10.34
CA ARG A 214 4.23 -1.83 9.61
C ARG A 214 4.40 -2.43 8.20
N PRO A 215 3.60 -3.41 7.79
CA PRO A 215 3.73 -3.98 6.45
C PRO A 215 3.58 -2.92 5.35
N GLY A 216 4.31 -3.11 4.25
CA GLY A 216 4.39 -2.15 3.14
C GLY A 216 4.01 -2.75 1.79
N GLY A 217 3.38 -3.93 1.77
CA GLY A 217 3.00 -4.55 0.49
C GLY A 217 2.65 -6.04 0.53
N ARG A 218 2.42 -6.60 -0.66
CA ARG A 218 2.29 -8.05 -0.86
C ARG A 218 3.59 -8.76 -0.53
N VAL A 219 3.56 -9.83 0.25
CA VAL A 219 4.76 -10.67 0.43
C VAL A 219 5.11 -11.30 -0.91
N PHE A 220 6.32 -11.01 -1.40
CA PHE A 220 6.79 -11.48 -2.70
C PHE A 220 7.62 -12.75 -2.55
N ILE A 221 7.38 -13.77 -3.38
CA ILE A 221 8.18 -15.00 -3.38
C ILE A 221 9.22 -14.90 -4.49
N GLU A 222 10.47 -14.65 -4.13
CA GLU A 222 11.62 -14.60 -5.04
C GLU A 222 12.39 -15.91 -4.91
N ASP A 223 12.44 -16.71 -5.98
CA ASP A 223 13.16 -18.00 -6.02
C ASP A 223 12.84 -18.92 -4.82
N GLY A 224 11.55 -18.99 -4.44
CA GLY A 224 11.06 -19.79 -3.32
C GLY A 224 11.33 -19.19 -1.93
N THR A 225 11.92 -18.00 -1.85
CA THR A 225 12.18 -17.27 -0.61
C THR A 225 11.17 -16.12 -0.44
N PRO A 226 10.40 -16.07 0.66
CA PRO A 226 9.50 -14.95 0.91
C PRO A 226 10.26 -13.67 1.25
N ILE A 227 9.78 -12.55 0.71
CA ILE A 227 10.27 -11.20 0.98
C ILE A 227 9.11 -10.39 1.57
N ARG A 228 9.26 -9.96 2.82
CA ARG A 228 8.31 -9.07 3.49
C ARG A 228 8.69 -7.63 3.22
N PHE A 229 7.71 -6.82 2.83
CA PHE A 229 7.89 -5.38 2.72
C PHE A 229 7.46 -4.67 4.01
N ALA A 230 8.17 -3.61 4.39
CA ALA A 230 7.82 -2.76 5.51
C ALA A 230 7.86 -1.29 5.09
N GLN A 231 6.79 -0.56 5.38
CA GLN A 231 6.80 0.89 5.21
C GLN A 231 7.63 1.54 6.31
N ASP A 232 8.41 2.55 5.94
CA ASP A 232 9.14 3.38 6.88
C ASP A 232 8.28 4.57 7.31
N ALA A 233 7.93 4.62 8.60
CA ALA A 233 7.11 5.67 9.16
C ALA A 233 7.91 6.71 9.98
N TYR A 234 9.24 6.66 9.98
CA TYR A 234 10.07 7.59 10.76
C TYR A 234 11.37 7.98 10.04
N PRO A 235 11.75 9.27 9.99
CA PRO A 235 11.14 10.42 10.68
C PRO A 235 9.89 10.97 9.98
N VAL A 236 9.67 10.59 8.72
CA VAL A 236 8.54 11.02 7.91
C VAL A 236 7.70 9.80 7.55
N TYR A 237 6.38 9.92 7.65
CA TYR A 237 5.47 8.85 7.28
C TYR A 237 5.61 8.50 5.79
N GLY A 238 5.90 7.24 5.50
CA GLY A 238 5.94 6.72 4.13
C GLY A 238 7.10 7.25 3.31
N SER A 239 8.27 7.47 3.90
CA SER A 239 9.44 7.96 3.14
C SER A 239 9.97 6.92 2.16
N GLN A 240 9.85 5.64 2.50
CA GLN A 240 10.38 4.50 1.75
C GLN A 240 9.78 3.16 2.18
N VAL A 241 10.07 2.12 1.40
CA VAL A 241 9.71 0.73 1.69
C VAL A 241 10.97 -0.14 1.74
N TRP A 242 11.14 -0.84 2.85
CA TRP A 242 12.21 -1.81 3.09
C TRP A 242 11.79 -3.23 2.71
N GLY A 243 12.75 -4.06 2.32
CA GLY A 243 12.55 -5.49 2.09
C GLY A 243 13.26 -6.34 3.14
N PHE A 244 12.66 -7.47 3.52
CA PHE A 244 13.23 -8.44 4.47
C PHE A 244 13.09 -9.85 3.91
N LYS A 245 14.23 -10.51 3.65
CA LYS A 245 14.25 -11.92 3.21
C LYS A 245 13.94 -12.81 4.40
N ILE A 246 12.89 -13.61 4.30
CA ILE A 246 12.48 -14.55 5.35
C ILE A 246 13.26 -15.86 5.15
N GLU A 247 14.33 -16.02 5.92
CA GLU A 247 15.23 -17.18 5.84
C GLU A 247 14.67 -18.44 6.50
N CYS A 248 13.79 -18.27 7.50
CA CYS A 248 13.16 -19.38 8.19
C CYS A 248 11.74 -19.00 8.59
N LEU A 249 10.78 -19.79 8.12
CA LEU A 249 9.37 -19.62 8.42
C LEU A 249 8.73 -20.96 8.75
N THR A 250 8.67 -21.29 10.04
CA THR A 250 8.00 -22.49 10.56
C THR A 250 7.11 -22.09 11.72
N THR A 251 6.25 -22.99 12.21
CA THR A 251 5.39 -22.69 13.38
C THR A 251 6.18 -22.57 14.70
N LYS A 252 7.49 -22.78 14.64
CA LYS A 252 8.41 -22.73 15.78
C LYS A 252 9.41 -21.59 15.69
N THR A 253 9.87 -21.29 14.48
CA THR A 253 11.01 -20.42 14.23
C THR A 253 10.70 -19.47 13.09
N TYR A 254 10.97 -18.19 13.34
CA TYR A 254 10.96 -17.08 12.43
C TYR A 254 12.32 -16.39 12.42
N ARG A 255 12.87 -16.12 11.23
CA ARG A 255 14.05 -15.27 11.05
C ARG A 255 13.97 -14.59 9.69
N GLU A 256 14.34 -13.32 9.68
CA GLU A 256 14.47 -12.52 8.47
C GLU A 256 15.79 -11.74 8.51
N THR A 257 16.29 -11.40 7.33
CA THR A 257 17.47 -10.54 7.14
C THR A 257 17.07 -9.35 6.27
N PRO A 258 17.42 -8.10 6.64
CA PRO A 258 17.10 -6.93 5.84
C PRO A 258 17.81 -6.97 4.48
N ILE A 259 17.13 -6.46 3.46
CA ILE A 259 17.74 -6.05 2.20
C ILE A 259 18.38 -4.68 2.45
N THR A 260 19.63 -4.50 2.00
CA THR A 260 20.46 -3.34 2.34
C THR A 260 19.86 -2.02 1.85
N ASP A 261 19.34 -2.02 0.63
CA ASP A 261 18.76 -0.83 0.00
C ASP A 261 17.23 -0.86 0.07
N PRO A 262 16.57 0.31 0.17
CA PRO A 262 15.12 0.38 0.04
C PRO A 262 14.65 -0.17 -1.31
N ILE A 263 13.52 -0.86 -1.31
CA ILE A 263 12.91 -1.41 -2.53
C ILE A 263 12.32 -0.28 -3.38
N ILE A 264 11.64 0.66 -2.72
CA ILE A 264 11.16 1.91 -3.31
C ILE A 264 11.31 3.03 -2.27
N GLN A 265 11.48 4.26 -2.74
CA GLN A 265 11.66 5.45 -1.91
C GLN A 265 11.24 6.70 -2.65
N GLY A 266 10.99 7.79 -1.91
CA GLY A 266 10.72 9.09 -2.51
C GLY A 266 11.83 9.51 -3.48
N SER A 267 11.46 9.98 -4.66
CA SER A 267 12.43 10.31 -5.72
C SER A 267 13.07 11.69 -5.55
N GLY A 268 12.59 12.50 -4.60
CA GLY A 268 12.99 13.89 -4.40
C GLY A 268 12.34 14.89 -5.37
N SER A 269 11.49 14.45 -6.31
CA SER A 269 10.77 15.34 -7.23
C SER A 269 9.50 14.70 -7.81
N GLY A 270 8.60 15.49 -8.40
CA GLY A 270 7.43 14.96 -9.10
C GLY A 270 6.42 14.24 -8.21
N TRP A 271 5.70 13.27 -8.80
CA TRP A 271 4.52 12.61 -8.22
C TRP A 271 4.80 11.76 -6.97
N ASN A 272 6.04 11.29 -6.79
CA ASN A 272 6.49 10.55 -5.62
C ASN A 272 7.67 11.24 -4.91
N GLY A 273 7.78 12.56 -5.04
CA GLY A 273 8.98 13.26 -4.59
C GLY A 273 9.21 13.21 -3.08
N LYS A 274 8.15 13.11 -2.26
CA LYS A 274 8.26 13.10 -0.79
C LYS A 274 8.36 11.71 -0.19
N GLY A 275 7.79 10.68 -0.83
CA GLY A 275 7.69 9.37 -0.22
C GLY A 275 6.92 8.35 -1.05
N MET A 276 7.05 7.09 -0.64
CA MET A 276 6.36 5.90 -1.13
C MET A 276 6.23 4.94 0.06
N HIS A 277 5.05 4.36 0.31
CA HIS A 277 4.81 3.44 1.45
C HIS A 277 4.23 2.07 1.08
N THR A 278 3.76 1.89 -0.15
CA THR A 278 3.18 0.62 -0.57
C THR A 278 3.73 0.15 -1.90
N ILE A 279 3.99 -1.16 -1.99
CA ILE A 279 4.35 -1.87 -3.22
C ILE A 279 3.59 -3.18 -3.33
N ASP A 280 3.10 -3.50 -4.53
CA ASP A 280 2.58 -4.82 -4.86
C ASP A 280 3.21 -5.34 -6.18
N PRO A 281 4.33 -6.10 -6.10
CA PRO A 281 5.05 -6.60 -7.26
C PRO A 281 4.51 -7.96 -7.75
N HIS A 282 4.44 -8.12 -9.06
CA HIS A 282 4.00 -9.33 -9.76
C HIS A 282 5.03 -9.72 -10.82
N ARG A 283 5.34 -11.02 -10.90
CA ARG A 283 6.20 -11.56 -11.95
C ARG A 283 5.41 -11.83 -13.22
N GLN A 284 5.93 -11.36 -14.35
CA GLN A 284 5.38 -11.53 -15.68
C GLN A 284 5.89 -12.82 -16.34
N ALA A 285 5.22 -13.23 -17.43
CA ALA A 285 5.56 -14.46 -18.15
C ALA A 285 6.97 -14.43 -18.79
N ASP A 286 7.48 -13.24 -19.11
CA ASP A 286 8.83 -13.02 -19.62
C ASP A 286 9.91 -12.96 -18.52
N GLY A 287 9.51 -13.14 -17.26
CA GLY A 287 10.40 -13.12 -16.10
C GLY A 287 10.58 -11.73 -15.45
N THR A 288 10.19 -10.65 -16.13
CA THR A 288 10.25 -9.29 -15.58
C THR A 288 9.23 -9.09 -14.45
N LEU A 289 9.39 -8.02 -13.68
CA LEU A 289 8.44 -7.58 -12.67
C LEU A 289 7.66 -6.36 -13.15
N ILE A 290 6.39 -6.34 -12.79
CA ILE A 290 5.52 -5.15 -12.80
C ILE A 290 4.99 -4.95 -11.38
N ALA A 291 4.99 -3.73 -10.87
CA ALA A 291 4.55 -3.42 -9.53
C ALA A 291 3.69 -2.16 -9.52
N CYS A 292 2.54 -2.22 -8.86
CA CYS A 292 1.85 -0.99 -8.48
C CYS A 292 2.43 -0.44 -7.17
N VAL A 293 2.55 0.87 -7.09
CA VAL A 293 3.20 1.61 -6.00
C VAL A 293 2.45 2.90 -5.72
N ASP A 294 2.48 3.40 -4.49
CA ASP A 294 2.00 4.76 -4.19
C ASP A 294 3.15 5.77 -4.11
N GLY A 295 2.81 7.04 -4.24
CA GLY A 295 3.76 8.14 -4.19
C GLY A 295 3.15 9.43 -3.67
N LEU A 296 3.87 10.09 -2.76
CA LEU A 296 3.51 11.39 -2.22
C LEU A 296 4.16 12.49 -3.04
N ALA A 297 3.33 13.28 -3.71
CA ALA A 297 3.81 14.35 -4.57
C ALA A 297 4.50 15.46 -3.76
N MET A 298 5.51 16.08 -4.37
CA MET A 298 5.97 17.39 -3.95
C MET A 298 5.04 18.47 -4.54
N PRO A 299 4.63 19.47 -3.75
CA PRO A 299 3.93 20.65 -4.24
C PRO A 299 4.72 21.45 -5.29
#